data_AF-A0A2I1FG12-F1
#
_entry.id   AF-A0A2I1FG12-F1
#
_cell.length_a   1.000
_cell.length_b   1.000
_cell.length_c   1.000
_cell.angle_alpha   90.00
_cell.angle_beta   90.00
_cell.angle_gamma   90.00
#
_symmetry.space_group_name_H-M   'P 1'
#
loop_
_entity.id
_entity.type
_entity.pdbx_description
1 polymer ?
#
loop_
_entity_poly.entity_id
_entity_poly.type
_entity_poly.pdbx_seq_one_letter_code
_entity_poly.pdbx_strand_id
1 'polypeptide(L)'
;ISIYQIKKTLKKLVNTEPQWIDMCINSCCAYTGQFENEMLCPYCNESRYDQKKKPRYQFACFSLIKRLKIQYENPNRANELRYRYIYTTRNGFGEDGKIGDVFDGKCYLDLLKIGYFQDEHDIALTGSVDGYQIFRQKTETCWILLFINANLSPEKRVLKENLLITSIIPGPKEPKDFNSFM
;
A
#
# COMPACT_ATOMS: atom_id res chain seq x y z
N ILE A 1 -23.87 -21.58 8.07
CA ILE A 1 -22.49 -21.69 7.52
C ILE A 1 -21.52 -21.39 8.66
N SER A 2 -20.54 -22.25 8.91
CA SER A 2 -19.57 -22.02 10.01
C SER A 2 -18.54 -20.94 9.63
N ILE A 3 -17.95 -20.26 10.62
CA ILE A 3 -16.84 -19.29 10.39
C ILE A 3 -15.71 -19.92 9.57
N TYR A 4 -15.42 -21.20 9.81
CA TYR A 4 -14.43 -21.96 9.05
C TYR A 4 -14.82 -22.09 7.56
N GLN A 5 -16.07 -22.44 7.27
CA GLN A 5 -16.57 -22.53 5.90
C GLN A 5 -16.56 -21.16 5.21
N ILE A 6 -16.96 -20.09 5.90
CA ILE A 6 -16.88 -18.71 5.38
C ILE A 6 -15.42 -18.36 5.04
N LYS A 7 -14.47 -18.56 5.97
CA LYS A 7 -13.05 -18.28 5.74
C LYS A 7 -12.47 -19.08 4.58
N LYS A 8 -12.82 -20.37 4.47
CA LYS A 8 -12.38 -21.25 3.40
C LYS A 8 -12.93 -20.80 2.04
N THR A 9 -14.20 -20.42 1.98
CA THR A 9 -14.83 -19.91 0.76
C THR A 9 -14.27 -18.54 0.38
N LEU A 10 -14.14 -17.61 1.33
CA LEU A 10 -13.53 -16.30 1.10
C LEU A 10 -12.09 -16.44 0.61
N LYS A 11 -11.28 -17.34 1.18
CA LYS A 11 -9.91 -17.58 0.69
C LYS A 11 -9.86 -18.09 -0.75
N LYS A 12 -10.87 -18.87 -1.18
CA LYS A 12 -10.99 -19.34 -2.57
C LYS A 12 -11.45 -18.24 -3.54
N LEU A 13 -12.32 -17.34 -3.09
CA LEU A 13 -12.88 -16.25 -3.89
C LEU A 13 -11.91 -15.06 -3.98
N VAL A 14 -11.22 -14.79 -2.89
CA VAL A 14 -10.36 -13.61 -2.68
C VAL A 14 -8.94 -14.13 -2.47
N ASN A 15 -8.19 -14.28 -3.57
CA ASN A 15 -6.80 -14.74 -3.53
C ASN A 15 -5.85 -13.63 -3.04
N THR A 16 -5.91 -13.36 -1.73
CA THR A 16 -5.09 -12.35 -1.02
C THR A 16 -3.92 -12.96 -0.27
N GLU A 17 -3.36 -14.07 -0.78
CA GLU A 17 -2.10 -14.57 -0.22
C GLU A 17 -0.97 -13.56 -0.50
N PRO A 18 -0.10 -13.31 0.48
CA PRO A 18 1.04 -12.42 0.28
C PRO A 18 2.00 -13.03 -0.74
N GLN A 19 2.56 -12.17 -1.57
CA GLN A 19 3.75 -12.48 -2.36
C GLN A 19 4.96 -12.26 -1.47
N TRP A 20 5.82 -13.28 -1.38
CA TRP A 20 7.09 -13.18 -0.69
C TRP A 20 8.12 -12.60 -1.64
N ILE A 21 8.67 -11.45 -1.28
CA ILE A 21 9.64 -10.71 -2.09
C ILE A 21 10.96 -10.68 -1.35
N ASP A 22 12.04 -10.95 -2.08
CA ASP A 22 13.40 -10.95 -1.54
C ASP A 22 13.80 -9.56 -1.06
N MET A 23 14.54 -9.51 0.04
CA MET A 23 15.10 -8.28 0.56
C MET A 23 16.49 -8.49 1.14
N CYS A 24 17.23 -7.40 1.31
CA CYS A 24 18.52 -7.43 1.98
C CYS A 24 18.34 -7.86 3.45
N ILE A 25 19.24 -8.71 3.95
CA ILE A 25 19.25 -9.16 5.35
C ILE A 25 19.43 -8.03 6.37
N ASN A 26 19.96 -6.89 5.92
CA ASN A 26 20.08 -5.67 6.72
C ASN A 26 18.95 -4.68 6.48
N SER A 27 17.84 -5.13 5.89
CA SER A 27 16.66 -4.34 5.49
C SER A 27 16.94 -3.16 4.57
N CYS A 28 18.12 -3.06 3.96
CA CYS A 28 18.49 -1.87 3.18
C CYS A 28 17.55 -1.62 1.99
N CYS A 29 17.18 -2.66 1.24
CA CYS A 29 16.30 -2.58 0.07
C CYS A 29 15.59 -3.91 -0.16
N ALA A 30 14.50 -3.88 -0.92
CA ALA A 30 13.90 -5.02 -1.59
C ALA A 30 14.54 -5.24 -2.97
N TYR A 31 14.58 -6.48 -3.43
CA TYR A 31 15.09 -6.83 -4.75
C TYR A 31 13.95 -6.82 -5.77
N THR A 32 13.46 -5.62 -6.08
CA THR A 32 12.37 -5.30 -7.01
C THR A 32 12.79 -4.18 -7.94
N GLY A 33 12.07 -3.98 -9.04
CA GLY A 33 12.30 -2.86 -9.96
C GLY A 33 13.76 -2.79 -10.41
N GLN A 34 14.42 -1.67 -10.09
CA GLN A 34 15.84 -1.47 -10.43
C GLN A 34 16.81 -2.48 -9.78
N PHE A 35 16.42 -3.12 -8.67
CA PHE A 35 17.25 -4.08 -7.94
C PHE A 35 16.88 -5.55 -8.23
N GLU A 36 15.96 -5.81 -9.15
CA GLU A 36 15.41 -7.16 -9.40
C GLU A 36 16.49 -8.19 -9.74
N ASN A 37 17.50 -7.78 -10.51
CA ASN A 37 18.59 -8.64 -10.97
C ASN A 37 19.85 -8.59 -10.09
N GLU A 38 19.81 -7.83 -8.99
CA GLU A 38 20.98 -7.67 -8.13
C GLU A 38 21.20 -8.91 -7.25
N MET A 39 22.47 -9.31 -7.18
CA MET A 39 22.93 -10.44 -6.37
C MET A 39 23.52 -9.99 -5.04
N LEU A 40 24.00 -8.75 -4.98
CA LEU A 40 24.55 -8.10 -3.79
C LEU A 40 23.72 -6.85 -3.48
N CYS A 41 23.55 -6.54 -2.20
CA CYS A 41 22.86 -5.33 -1.80
C CYS A 41 23.69 -4.09 -2.20
N PRO A 42 23.13 -3.12 -2.95
CA PRO A 42 23.87 -1.92 -3.37
C PRO A 42 24.27 -0.99 -2.21
N TYR A 43 23.67 -1.17 -1.02
CA TYR A 43 23.91 -0.32 0.15
C TYR A 43 24.85 -0.92 1.20
N CYS A 44 25.01 -2.24 1.23
CA CYS A 44 25.84 -2.90 2.26
C CYS A 44 26.64 -4.10 1.73
N ASN A 45 26.57 -4.38 0.43
CA ASN A 45 27.31 -5.43 -0.26
C ASN A 45 27.07 -6.86 0.25
N GLU A 46 26.05 -7.06 1.08
CA GLU A 46 25.64 -8.39 1.54
C GLU A 46 25.01 -9.18 0.40
N SER A 47 25.32 -10.47 0.33
CA SER A 47 24.69 -11.37 -0.63
C SER A 47 23.18 -11.45 -0.41
N ARG A 48 22.40 -11.39 -1.49
CA ARG A 48 20.97 -11.69 -1.53
C ARG A 48 20.67 -13.13 -1.15
N TYR A 49 21.50 -14.05 -1.61
CA TYR A 49 21.29 -15.49 -1.48
C TYR A 49 22.27 -16.13 -0.48
N ASP A 50 21.84 -17.21 0.15
CA ASP A 50 22.68 -18.07 0.97
C ASP A 50 23.49 -19.07 0.11
N GLN A 51 24.29 -19.92 0.74
CA GLN A 51 25.09 -20.94 0.06
C GLN A 51 24.24 -21.99 -0.70
N LYS A 52 22.95 -22.11 -0.36
CA LYS A 52 21.98 -23.01 -1.01
C LYS A 52 21.19 -22.29 -2.11
N LYS A 53 21.59 -21.08 -2.50
CA LYS A 53 20.91 -20.21 -3.47
C LYS A 53 19.47 -19.86 -3.07
N LYS A 54 19.17 -19.84 -1.76
CA LYS A 54 17.88 -19.36 -1.24
C LYS A 54 17.98 -17.90 -0.82
N PRO A 55 16.93 -17.09 -1.04
CA PRO A 55 16.91 -15.73 -0.52
C PRO A 55 17.16 -15.74 0.98
N ARG A 56 18.09 -14.91 1.46
CA ARG A 56 18.42 -14.85 2.88
C ARG A 56 17.32 -14.21 3.71
N TYR A 57 16.53 -13.34 3.08
CA TYR A 57 15.44 -12.66 3.74
C TYR A 57 14.35 -12.25 2.76
N GLN A 58 13.11 -12.25 3.24
CA GLN A 58 11.93 -11.91 2.44
C GLN A 58 10.92 -11.12 3.29
N PHE A 59 10.13 -10.29 2.63
CA PHE A 59 8.99 -9.61 3.24
C PHE A 59 7.69 -10.01 2.55
N ALA A 60 6.57 -9.79 3.24
CA ALA A 60 5.25 -10.06 2.71
C ALA A 60 4.71 -8.82 1.99
N CYS A 61 4.34 -8.98 0.72
CA CYS A 61 3.70 -7.95 -0.10
C CYS A 61 2.30 -8.40 -0.54
N PHE A 62 1.31 -7.55 -0.32
CA PHE A 62 -0.08 -7.77 -0.65
C PHE A 62 -0.48 -6.87 -1.82
N SER A 63 -0.77 -7.48 -2.97
CA SER A 63 -1.09 -6.74 -4.20
C SER A 63 -2.22 -5.73 -3.99
N LEU A 64 -1.88 -4.45 -4.16
CA LEU A 64 -2.82 -3.34 -4.14
C LEU A 64 -3.79 -3.43 -5.33
N ILE A 65 -3.27 -3.71 -6.52
CA ILE A 65 -4.07 -3.84 -7.76
C ILE A 65 -5.16 -4.90 -7.60
N LYS A 66 -4.85 -6.09 -7.05
CA LYS A 66 -5.86 -7.13 -6.82
C LYS A 66 -6.98 -6.65 -5.89
N ARG A 67 -6.63 -5.94 -4.82
CA ARG A 67 -7.62 -5.41 -3.87
C ARG A 67 -8.48 -4.33 -4.48
N LEU A 68 -7.89 -3.44 -5.28
CA LEU A 68 -8.64 -2.41 -6.01
C LEU A 68 -9.61 -3.05 -7.02
N LYS A 69 -9.17 -4.05 -7.79
CA LYS A 69 -10.06 -4.78 -8.71
C LYS A 69 -11.28 -5.36 -7.99
N ILE A 70 -11.07 -6.02 -6.85
CA ILE A 70 -12.16 -6.57 -6.02
C ILE A 70 -13.12 -5.46 -5.54
N GLN A 71 -12.60 -4.28 -5.19
CA GLN A 71 -13.45 -3.15 -4.80
C GLN A 71 -14.32 -2.64 -5.97
N TYR A 72 -13.75 -2.57 -7.18
CA TYR A 72 -14.47 -2.12 -8.37
C TYR A 72 -15.42 -3.18 -8.97
N GLU A 73 -15.19 -4.48 -8.70
CA GLU A 73 -16.12 -5.55 -9.08
C GLU A 73 -17.47 -5.46 -8.35
N ASN A 74 -17.52 -4.77 -7.20
CA ASN A 74 -18.77 -4.51 -6.50
C ASN A 74 -19.35 -3.15 -6.93
N PRO A 75 -20.52 -3.10 -7.60
CA PRO A 75 -21.09 -1.85 -8.10
C PRO A 75 -21.35 -0.79 -7.03
N ASN A 76 -21.81 -1.20 -5.85
CA ASN A 76 -22.06 -0.27 -4.74
C ASN A 76 -20.75 0.35 -4.25
N ARG A 77 -19.72 -0.49 -4.09
CA ARG A 77 -18.39 -0.02 -3.67
C ARG A 77 -17.73 0.84 -4.76
N ALA A 78 -17.85 0.47 -6.02
CA ALA A 78 -17.35 1.28 -7.15
C ALA A 78 -18.00 2.67 -7.14
N ASN A 79 -19.30 2.77 -6.87
CA ASN A 79 -19.97 4.06 -6.75
C ASN A 79 -19.47 4.89 -5.55
N GLU A 80 -19.17 4.25 -4.41
CA GLU A 80 -18.54 4.95 -3.27
C GLU A 80 -17.16 5.51 -3.63
N LEU A 81 -16.38 4.80 -4.44
CA LEU A 81 -15.05 5.20 -4.91
C LEU A 81 -15.07 6.38 -5.89
N ARG A 82 -16.25 6.84 -6.33
CA ARG A 82 -16.37 8.06 -7.15
C ARG A 82 -16.34 9.34 -6.32
N TYR A 83 -16.24 9.24 -4.99
CA TYR A 83 -16.26 10.42 -4.11
C TYR A 83 -15.19 11.45 -4.48
N ARG A 84 -13.95 11.04 -4.79
CA ARG A 84 -12.90 11.96 -5.27
C ARG A 84 -13.38 12.79 -6.45
N TYR A 85 -13.81 12.12 -7.51
CA TYR A 85 -14.25 12.77 -8.74
C TYR A 85 -15.39 13.75 -8.46
N ILE A 86 -16.45 13.29 -7.79
CA ILE A 86 -17.62 14.10 -7.43
C ILE A 86 -17.21 15.34 -6.61
N TYR A 87 -16.32 15.16 -5.64
CA TYR A 87 -15.81 16.23 -4.79
C TYR A 87 -15.07 17.28 -5.63
N THR A 88 -14.19 16.85 -6.52
CA THR A 88 -13.34 17.73 -7.33
C THR A 88 -14.06 18.39 -8.51
N THR A 89 -15.23 17.89 -8.89
CA THR A 89 -16.08 18.49 -9.93
C THR A 89 -17.17 19.40 -9.36
N ARG A 90 -17.19 19.65 -8.04
CA ARG A 90 -18.14 20.58 -7.42
C ARG A 90 -17.87 22.01 -7.89
N ASN A 91 -18.93 22.82 -7.98
CA ASN A 91 -18.79 24.24 -8.27
C ASN A 91 -17.90 24.92 -7.20
N GLY A 92 -16.90 25.69 -7.65
CA GLY A 92 -15.97 26.42 -6.79
C GLY A 92 -14.85 25.58 -6.18
N PHE A 93 -14.64 24.33 -6.60
CA PHE A 93 -13.48 23.53 -6.18
C PHE A 93 -12.17 24.27 -6.52
N GLY A 94 -11.30 24.43 -5.52
CA GLY A 94 -10.01 25.11 -5.69
C GLY A 94 -10.07 26.64 -5.82
N GLU A 95 -11.28 27.23 -5.89
CA GLU A 95 -11.48 28.68 -6.08
C GLU A 95 -12.03 29.38 -4.82
N ASP A 96 -12.74 28.64 -3.95
CA ASP A 96 -13.41 29.20 -2.77
C ASP A 96 -12.48 29.43 -1.56
N GLY A 97 -11.22 28.99 -1.64
CA GLY A 97 -10.24 29.08 -0.56
C GLY A 97 -10.57 28.22 0.66
N LYS A 98 -11.55 27.33 0.58
CA LYS A 98 -11.97 26.45 1.67
C LYS A 98 -11.23 25.12 1.59
N ILE A 99 -10.86 24.60 2.76
CA ILE A 99 -10.30 23.26 2.90
C ILE A 99 -11.40 22.38 3.50
N GLY A 100 -11.94 21.48 2.70
CA GLY A 100 -12.92 20.48 3.13
C GLY A 100 -12.38 19.06 3.08
N ASP A 101 -11.43 18.76 2.19
CA ASP A 101 -10.75 17.47 2.13
C ASP A 101 -9.29 17.59 1.63
N VAL A 102 -8.57 16.46 1.62
CA VAL A 102 -7.19 16.31 1.13
C VAL A 102 -7.01 16.81 -0.30
N PHE A 103 -8.08 16.84 -1.09
CA PHE A 103 -8.09 17.31 -2.47
C PHE A 103 -7.96 18.83 -2.61
N ASP A 104 -8.35 19.61 -1.60
CA ASP A 104 -8.12 21.07 -1.59
C ASP A 104 -6.65 21.41 -1.24
N GLY A 105 -5.86 20.41 -0.84
CA GLY A 105 -4.45 20.58 -0.51
C GLY A 105 -3.61 20.91 -1.74
N LYS A 106 -2.60 21.77 -1.55
CA LYS A 106 -1.67 22.19 -2.61
C LYS A 106 -1.09 21.02 -3.41
N CYS A 107 -0.71 19.93 -2.75
CA CYS A 107 -0.14 18.76 -3.42
C CYS A 107 -1.09 18.16 -4.47
N TYR A 108 -2.38 18.01 -4.15
CA TYR A 108 -3.35 17.47 -5.10
C TYR A 108 -3.64 18.46 -6.23
N LEU A 109 -3.77 19.74 -5.92
CA LEU A 109 -3.97 20.81 -6.92
C LEU A 109 -2.79 20.92 -7.89
N ASP A 110 -1.55 20.76 -7.41
CA ASP A 110 -0.37 20.77 -8.27
C ASP A 110 -0.30 19.52 -9.17
N LEU A 111 -0.78 18.35 -8.70
CA LEU A 111 -0.92 17.14 -9.52
C LEU A 111 -1.96 17.30 -10.64
N LEU A 112 -3.08 17.98 -10.37
CA LEU A 112 -4.08 18.29 -11.40
C LEU A 112 -3.49 19.16 -12.52
N LYS A 113 -2.69 20.18 -12.18
CA LYS A 113 -2.08 21.10 -13.16
C LYS A 113 -1.14 20.40 -14.14
N ILE A 114 -0.50 19.31 -13.72
CA ILE A 114 0.40 18.52 -14.56
C ILE A 114 -0.29 17.32 -15.22
N GLY A 115 -1.63 17.25 -15.17
CA GLY A 115 -2.43 16.28 -15.92
C GLY A 115 -2.68 14.94 -15.23
N TYR A 116 -2.48 14.82 -13.91
CA TYR A 116 -2.97 13.66 -13.16
C TYR A 116 -4.45 13.78 -12.83
N PHE A 117 -5.09 12.65 -12.50
CA PHE A 117 -6.46 12.59 -11.96
C PHE A 117 -7.55 13.06 -12.92
N GLN A 118 -7.34 12.86 -14.24
CA GLN A 118 -8.23 13.30 -15.32
C GLN A 118 -9.44 12.37 -15.50
N ASP A 119 -9.28 11.08 -15.21
CA ASP A 119 -10.37 10.11 -15.31
C ASP A 119 -11.14 10.03 -13.99
N GLU A 120 -12.45 9.77 -14.03
CA GLU A 120 -13.25 9.62 -12.81
C GLU A 120 -12.82 8.41 -11.96
N HIS A 121 -12.21 7.40 -12.58
CA HIS A 121 -11.71 6.18 -11.96
C HIS A 121 -10.26 6.30 -11.47
N ASP A 122 -9.59 7.44 -11.69
CA ASP A 122 -8.25 7.65 -11.15
C ASP A 122 -8.27 7.57 -9.61
N ILE A 123 -7.27 6.91 -9.04
CA ILE A 123 -7.23 6.54 -7.63
C ILE A 123 -6.16 7.34 -6.91
N ALA A 124 -6.58 8.13 -5.92
CA ALA A 124 -5.71 8.83 -5.00
C ALA A 124 -5.50 7.98 -3.74
N LEU A 125 -4.24 7.67 -3.45
CA LEU A 125 -3.85 6.92 -2.25
C LEU A 125 -2.96 7.79 -1.36
N THR A 126 -3.24 7.76 -0.06
CA THR A 126 -2.35 8.33 0.96
C THR A 126 -1.56 7.20 1.60
N GLY A 127 -0.25 7.19 1.41
CA GLY A 127 0.66 6.20 1.99
C GLY A 127 1.25 6.66 3.33
N SER A 128 1.44 5.71 4.23
CA SER A 128 2.21 5.87 5.47
C SER A 128 3.10 4.65 5.67
N VAL A 129 4.31 4.88 6.17
CA VAL A 129 5.23 3.82 6.59
C VAL A 129 5.63 4.10 8.02
N ASP A 130 5.43 3.12 8.90
CA ASP A 130 5.81 3.26 10.30
C ASP A 130 6.35 1.94 10.87
N GLY A 131 7.24 2.08 11.85
CA GLY A 131 7.82 0.98 12.60
C GLY A 131 6.85 0.53 13.69
N TYR A 132 6.40 -0.71 13.63
CA TYR A 132 5.48 -1.33 14.58
C TYR A 132 6.16 -2.41 15.42
N GLN A 133 5.84 -2.46 16.71
CA GLN A 133 6.29 -3.52 17.61
C GLN A 133 5.21 -4.60 17.71
N ILE A 134 5.50 -5.80 17.19
CA ILE A 134 4.49 -6.88 17.10
C ILE A 134 4.24 -7.50 18.48
N PHE A 135 5.28 -7.65 19.32
CA PHE A 135 5.18 -8.30 20.62
C PHE A 135 5.48 -7.32 21.76
N ARG A 136 4.85 -7.56 22.92
CA ARG A 136 5.17 -6.84 24.17
C ARG A 136 6.63 -7.03 24.60
N GLN A 137 7.26 -8.13 24.18
CA GLN A 137 8.69 -8.36 24.32
C GLN A 137 9.39 -7.72 23.12
N LYS A 138 10.33 -6.79 23.39
CA LYS A 138 10.98 -5.89 22.42
C LYS A 138 11.91 -6.57 21.39
N THR A 139 11.73 -7.85 21.10
CA THR A 139 12.70 -8.62 20.28
C THR A 139 12.37 -8.61 18.79
N GLU A 140 11.13 -8.33 18.41
CA GLU A 140 10.71 -8.34 17.00
C GLU A 140 9.88 -7.09 16.65
N THR A 141 10.41 -6.28 15.73
CA THR A 141 9.70 -5.15 15.13
C THR A 141 9.46 -5.45 13.65
N CYS A 142 8.50 -4.75 13.05
CA CYS A 142 8.30 -4.72 11.62
C CYS A 142 8.02 -3.29 11.17
N TRP A 143 8.13 -3.04 9.87
CA TRP A 143 7.65 -1.82 9.24
C TRP A 143 6.44 -2.16 8.40
N ILE A 144 5.38 -1.35 8.55
CA ILE A 144 4.12 -1.57 7.86
C ILE A 144 3.94 -0.44 6.85
N LEU A 145 3.78 -0.80 5.58
CA LEU A 145 3.34 0.11 4.53
C LEU A 145 1.81 0.06 4.46
N LEU A 146 1.18 1.17 4.85
CA LEU A 146 -0.27 1.34 4.91
C LEU A 146 -0.70 2.37 3.88
N PHE A 147 -1.68 2.01 3.04
CA PHE A 147 -2.38 2.96 2.18
C PHE A 147 -3.81 3.20 2.66
N ILE A 148 -4.25 4.45 2.52
CA ILE A 148 -5.64 4.86 2.67
C ILE A 148 -6.14 5.26 1.29
N ASN A 149 -7.26 4.69 0.87
CA ASN A 149 -7.89 5.05 -0.39
C ASN A 149 -8.68 6.35 -0.24
N ALA A 150 -8.12 7.47 -0.71
CA ALA A 150 -8.74 8.79 -0.60
C ALA A 150 -9.99 8.93 -1.46
N ASN A 151 -10.22 8.02 -2.42
CA ASN A 151 -11.44 7.96 -3.22
C ASN A 151 -12.69 7.57 -2.41
N LEU A 152 -12.54 7.15 -1.14
CA LEU A 152 -13.65 7.02 -0.21
C LEU A 152 -13.83 8.33 0.57
N SER A 153 -15.06 8.62 0.98
CA SER A 153 -15.35 9.78 1.83
C SER A 153 -14.55 9.74 3.16
N PRO A 154 -14.28 10.89 3.79
CA PRO A 154 -13.52 10.98 5.04
C PRO A 154 -14.02 10.03 6.14
N GLU A 155 -15.34 9.89 6.26
CA GLU A 155 -16.00 9.02 7.25
C GLU A 155 -15.73 7.53 7.03
N LYS A 156 -15.50 7.12 5.77
CA LYS A 156 -15.29 5.72 5.40
C LYS A 156 -13.82 5.36 5.32
N ARG A 157 -12.97 6.22 4.74
CA ARG A 157 -11.59 5.85 4.36
C ARG A 157 -10.68 5.47 5.54
N VAL A 158 -10.98 5.97 6.75
CA VAL A 158 -10.20 5.68 7.98
C VAL A 158 -10.74 4.50 8.79
N LEU A 159 -11.85 3.88 8.36
CA LEU A 159 -12.37 2.67 8.99
C LEU A 159 -11.41 1.49 8.78
N LYS A 160 -11.30 0.63 9.78
CA LYS A 160 -10.33 -0.49 9.79
C LYS A 160 -10.45 -1.40 8.57
N GLU A 161 -11.67 -1.62 8.08
CA GLU A 161 -11.93 -2.43 6.89
C GLU A 161 -11.46 -1.80 5.56
N ASN A 162 -11.18 -0.49 5.54
CA ASN A 162 -10.74 0.26 4.37
C ASN A 162 -9.23 0.57 4.38
N LEU A 163 -8.52 0.20 5.45
CA LEU A 163 -7.07 0.31 5.56
C LEU A 163 -6.39 -0.77 4.69
N LEU A 164 -5.49 -0.34 3.82
CA LEU A 164 -4.80 -1.22 2.87
C LEU A 164 -3.34 -1.43 3.28
N ILE A 165 -3.09 -2.43 4.13
CA ILE A 165 -1.72 -2.87 4.46
C ILE A 165 -1.12 -3.58 3.24
N THR A 166 -0.08 -3.02 2.63
CA THR A 166 0.55 -3.54 1.41
C THR A 166 1.83 -4.28 1.68
N SER A 167 2.69 -3.80 2.58
CA SER A 167 3.95 -4.47 2.89
C SER A 167 4.12 -4.64 4.40
N ILE A 168 4.58 -5.83 4.81
CA ILE A 168 5.04 -6.10 6.17
C ILE A 168 6.52 -6.46 6.05
N ILE A 169 7.36 -5.48 6.35
CA ILE A 169 8.82 -5.57 6.23
C ILE A 169 9.37 -5.96 7.60
N PRO A 170 10.04 -7.11 7.73
CA PRO A 170 10.59 -7.48 9.02
C PRO A 170 11.71 -6.53 9.47
N GLY A 171 11.71 -6.18 10.75
CA GLY A 171 12.77 -5.44 11.43
C GLY A 171 13.92 -6.35 11.89
N PRO A 172 14.80 -5.87 12.79
CA PRO A 172 14.70 -4.64 13.57
C PRO A 172 15.20 -3.38 12.85
N LYS A 173 15.88 -3.54 11.71
CA LYS A 173 16.51 -2.43 11.00
C LYS A 173 15.48 -1.66 10.17
N GLU A 174 15.62 -0.33 10.17
CA GLU A 174 14.88 0.55 9.29
C GLU A 174 15.29 0.35 7.83
N PRO A 175 14.34 0.29 6.89
CA PRO A 175 14.64 0.34 5.47
C PRO A 175 15.46 1.57 5.07
N LYS A 176 16.57 1.35 4.35
CA LYS A 176 17.35 2.49 3.81
C LYS A 176 16.69 3.10 2.59
N ASP A 177 16.10 2.27 1.74
CA ASP A 177 15.32 2.68 0.58
C ASP A 177 13.90 2.13 0.67
N PHE A 178 13.00 2.92 1.26
CA PHE A 178 11.58 2.59 1.34
C PHE A 178 10.91 2.41 -0.02
N ASN A 179 11.37 3.11 -1.07
CA ASN A 179 10.75 3.03 -2.39
C ASN A 179 10.89 1.64 -3.00
N SER A 180 11.97 0.92 -2.71
CA SER A 180 12.14 -0.46 -3.15
C SER A 180 11.06 -1.41 -2.59
N PHE A 181 10.47 -1.10 -1.43
CA PHE A 181 9.44 -1.92 -0.78
C PHE A 181 8.00 -1.58 -1.19
N MET A 182 7.83 -0.61 -2.10
CA MET A 182 6.54 -0.12 -2.58
C MET A 182 6.16 -0.66 -3.96
#